data_AF-A0A8H2ME58-F1
#
_entry.id   AF-A0A8H2ME58-F1
#
_cell.length_a   1.000
_cell.length_b   1.000
_cell.length_c   1.000
_cell.angle_alpha   90.00
_cell.angle_beta   90.00
_cell.angle_gamma   90.00
#
_symmetry.space_group_name_H-M   'P 1'
#
loop_
_entity.id
_entity.type
_entity.pdbx_description
1 polymer ?
#
loop_
_entity_poly.entity_id
_entity_poly.type
_entity_poly.pdbx_seq_one_letter_code
_entity_poly.pdbx_strand_id
1 'polypeptide(L)'
;MAKRRRKRLTAKQRNRRRALFSILFIAIITIGVHLVKNNLVTIKDIRIQGNKKVSREEILKRGRVDLGDKLYKQDAQAIEAKIEAIPYIKDAKVKRSIRGILSIRVQERSPVAQLNFRDHYVNVDQDLRILEKTMQFQPDYIKINGLTIKNLQMGSYLFLNDKQKDLRKMVTGVLEGDLKDKIQAIDIKDQGLDLLTKDDIQVVFESTKDSDYKCKQLLVVLEKIKTMDKNISMILMDKGKDPVAVTESNKAQAREDGNNMTPLEGGRGEKEEKDSRE
;
A
#
# COMPACT_ATOMS: atom_id res chain seq x y z
N MET A 1 13.08 67.31 -58.05
CA MET A 1 12.67 66.28 -57.05
C MET A 1 13.38 66.53 -55.72
N ALA A 2 12.69 66.99 -54.68
CA ALA A 2 13.30 67.28 -53.38
C ALA A 2 13.57 65.98 -52.58
N LYS A 3 14.84 65.62 -52.41
CA LYS A 3 15.29 64.45 -51.64
C LYS A 3 15.10 64.71 -50.15
N ARG A 4 14.00 64.24 -49.55
CA ARG A 4 13.72 64.33 -48.09
C ARG A 4 14.92 63.78 -47.29
N ARG A 5 15.73 64.67 -46.70
CA ARG A 5 16.82 64.34 -45.77
C ARG A 5 16.22 63.64 -44.53
N ARG A 6 16.37 62.31 -44.42
CA ARG A 6 16.04 61.57 -43.18
C ARG A 6 16.96 62.08 -42.06
N LYS A 7 16.42 62.87 -41.13
CA LYS A 7 17.13 63.27 -39.91
C LYS A 7 17.58 62.01 -39.17
N ARG A 8 18.89 61.82 -39.00
CA ARG A 8 19.46 60.69 -38.23
C ARG A 8 19.07 60.88 -36.76
N LEU A 9 18.41 59.88 -36.17
CA LEU A 9 18.01 59.91 -34.77
C LEU A 9 19.23 59.97 -33.85
N THR A 10 19.17 60.77 -32.79
CA THR A 10 20.26 60.82 -31.80
C THR A 10 20.34 59.49 -31.03
N ALA A 11 21.51 59.14 -30.50
CA ALA A 11 21.70 57.88 -29.76
C ALA A 11 20.67 57.70 -28.62
N LYS A 12 20.31 58.80 -27.93
CA LYS A 12 19.28 58.85 -26.89
C LYS A 12 17.86 58.55 -27.44
N GLN A 13 17.53 59.05 -28.63
CA GLN A 13 16.25 58.77 -29.31
C GLN A 13 16.19 57.31 -29.82
N ARG A 14 17.32 56.75 -30.29
CA ARG A 14 17.40 55.35 -30.74
C ARG A 14 17.24 54.37 -29.58
N ASN A 15 17.87 54.64 -28.43
CA ASN A 15 17.72 53.80 -27.24
C ASN A 15 16.30 53.90 -26.65
N ARG A 16 15.68 55.09 -26.64
CA ARG A 16 14.26 55.23 -26.26
C ARG A 16 13.33 54.44 -27.19
N ARG A 17 13.54 54.48 -28.50
CA ARG A 17 12.75 53.67 -29.45
C ARG A 17 12.94 52.17 -29.23
N ARG A 18 14.17 51.70 -29.03
CA ARG A 18 14.42 50.29 -28.70
C ARG A 18 13.72 49.88 -27.39
N ALA A 19 13.80 50.69 -26.35
CA ALA A 19 13.09 50.44 -25.10
C ALA A 19 11.56 50.39 -25.30
N LEU A 20 10.99 51.32 -26.08
CA LEU A 20 9.56 51.30 -26.41
C LEU A 20 9.16 50.05 -27.21
N PHE A 21 9.98 49.62 -28.18
CA PHE A 21 9.75 48.38 -28.91
C PHE A 21 9.87 47.16 -28.02
N SER A 22 10.84 47.11 -27.10
CA SER A 22 10.97 46.05 -26.10
C SER A 22 9.76 46.00 -25.17
N ILE A 23 9.29 47.14 -24.67
CA ILE A 23 8.08 47.23 -23.82
C ILE A 23 6.85 46.76 -24.60
N LEU A 24 6.68 47.21 -25.84
CA LEU A 24 5.56 46.79 -26.69
C LEU A 24 5.61 45.28 -26.98
N PHE A 25 6.80 44.74 -27.24
CA PHE A 25 6.98 43.31 -27.48
C PHE A 25 6.62 42.47 -26.23
N ILE A 26 7.08 42.89 -25.05
CA ILE A 26 6.71 42.25 -23.77
C ILE A 26 5.20 42.36 -23.53
N ALA A 27 4.58 43.52 -23.81
CA ALA A 27 3.14 43.70 -23.68
C ALA A 27 2.35 42.76 -24.61
N ILE A 28 2.77 42.62 -25.87
CA ILE A 28 2.14 41.71 -26.84
C ILE A 28 2.26 40.25 -26.39
N ILE A 29 3.43 39.82 -25.91
CA ILE A 29 3.61 38.46 -25.35
C ILE A 29 2.67 38.25 -24.15
N THR A 30 2.59 39.24 -23.25
CA THR A 30 1.78 39.14 -22.04
C THR A 30 0.28 39.04 -22.36
N ILE A 31 -0.20 39.87 -23.30
CA ILE A 31 -1.58 39.82 -23.80
C ILE A 31 -1.85 38.49 -24.52
N GLY A 32 -0.94 38.03 -25.37
CA GLY A 32 -1.04 36.75 -26.07
C GLY A 32 -1.13 35.57 -25.10
N VAL A 33 -0.26 35.52 -24.09
CA VAL A 33 -0.32 34.52 -23.02
C VAL A 33 -1.63 34.61 -22.24
N HIS A 34 -2.13 35.82 -21.96
CA HIS A 34 -3.40 36.01 -21.24
C HIS A 34 -4.61 35.52 -22.06
N LEU A 35 -4.66 35.80 -23.36
CA LEU A 35 -5.72 35.35 -24.26
C LEU A 35 -5.73 33.83 -24.43
N VAL A 36 -4.55 33.21 -24.59
CA VAL A 36 -4.41 31.75 -24.64
C VAL A 36 -4.86 31.10 -23.33
N LYS A 37 -4.47 31.69 -22.18
CA LYS A 37 -4.89 31.22 -20.85
C LYS A 37 -6.40 31.34 -20.62
N ASN A 38 -7.03 32.42 -21.08
CA ASN A 38 -8.44 32.67 -20.74
C ASN A 38 -9.43 31.93 -21.65
N ASN A 39 -9.13 31.69 -22.93
CA ASN A 39 -10.13 31.19 -23.89
C ASN A 39 -9.81 29.84 -24.55
N LEU A 40 -8.58 29.31 -24.49
CA LEU A 40 -8.20 28.19 -25.38
C LEU A 40 -7.85 26.86 -24.70
N VAL A 41 -7.58 26.84 -23.38
CA VAL A 41 -7.10 25.62 -22.70
C VAL A 41 -8.05 25.18 -21.58
N THR A 42 -9.28 24.87 -21.97
CA THR A 42 -10.27 24.19 -21.11
C THR A 42 -10.23 22.68 -21.34
N ILE A 43 -10.78 21.92 -20.39
CA ILE A 43 -10.97 20.48 -20.54
C ILE A 43 -12.15 20.24 -21.49
N LYS A 44 -11.86 19.68 -22.67
CA LYS A 44 -12.84 19.29 -23.69
C LYS A 44 -13.16 17.80 -23.64
N ASP A 45 -12.22 16.99 -23.16
CA ASP A 45 -12.35 15.54 -23.09
C ASP A 45 -11.58 15.01 -21.86
N ILE A 46 -12.16 14.04 -21.16
CA ILE A 46 -11.53 13.34 -20.04
C ILE A 46 -11.52 11.85 -20.36
N ARG A 47 -10.33 11.27 -20.48
CA ARG A 47 -10.13 9.85 -20.76
C ARG A 47 -9.65 9.16 -19.49
N ILE A 48 -10.43 8.19 -19.01
CA ILE A 48 -10.09 7.38 -17.84
C ILE A 48 -9.83 5.95 -18.32
N GLN A 49 -8.73 5.35 -17.89
CA GLN A 49 -8.33 3.99 -18.25
C GLN A 49 -7.83 3.23 -17.02
N GLY A 50 -8.01 1.91 -17.02
CA GLY A 50 -7.55 1.02 -15.96
C GLY A 50 -8.51 0.86 -14.78
N ASN A 51 -9.62 1.62 -14.78
CA ASN A 51 -10.68 1.47 -13.80
C ASN A 51 -11.59 0.28 -14.17
N LYS A 52 -11.84 -0.60 -13.20
CA LYS A 52 -12.68 -1.80 -13.34
C LYS A 52 -13.74 -1.83 -12.25
N LYS A 53 -13.33 -1.76 -10.98
CA LYS A 53 -14.20 -1.69 -9.80
C LYS A 53 -14.59 -0.25 -9.45
N VAL A 54 -13.66 0.71 -9.58
CA VAL A 54 -13.94 2.12 -9.30
C VAL A 54 -14.62 2.75 -10.52
N SER A 55 -15.76 3.39 -10.30
CA SER A 55 -16.49 4.03 -11.40
C SER A 55 -15.77 5.27 -11.91
N ARG A 56 -16.05 5.62 -13.16
CA ARG A 56 -15.54 6.85 -13.78
C ARG A 56 -15.95 8.07 -12.95
N GLU A 57 -17.20 8.08 -12.50
CA GLU A 57 -17.81 9.18 -11.76
C GLU A 57 -17.13 9.41 -10.43
N GLU A 58 -16.78 8.34 -9.70
CA GLU A 58 -16.07 8.45 -8.43
C GLU A 58 -14.66 9.00 -8.62
N ILE A 59 -13.95 8.59 -9.68
CA ILE A 59 -12.62 9.13 -10.02
C ILE A 59 -12.70 10.63 -10.31
N LEU A 60 -13.67 11.08 -11.11
CA LEU A 60 -13.87 12.49 -11.45
C LEU A 60 -14.24 13.30 -10.21
N LYS A 61 -15.20 12.82 -9.42
CA LYS A 61 -15.66 13.45 -8.17
C LYS A 61 -14.52 13.60 -7.17
N ARG A 62 -13.73 12.55 -6.98
CA ARG A 62 -12.60 12.58 -6.04
C ARG A 62 -11.49 13.49 -6.53
N GLY A 63 -11.16 13.43 -7.83
CA GLY A 63 -10.20 14.30 -8.48
C GLY A 63 -10.61 15.78 -8.48
N ARG A 64 -11.92 16.07 -8.37
CA ARG A 64 -12.55 17.40 -8.50
C ARG A 64 -12.22 18.02 -9.86
N VAL A 65 -12.48 17.26 -10.92
CA VAL A 65 -12.24 17.67 -12.30
C VAL A 65 -13.46 17.40 -13.16
N ASP A 66 -13.89 18.42 -13.88
CA ASP A 66 -15.07 18.37 -14.74
C ASP A 66 -14.76 18.92 -16.15
N LEU A 67 -15.62 18.59 -17.10
CA LEU A 67 -15.56 19.19 -18.44
C LEU A 67 -15.79 20.71 -18.34
N GLY A 68 -15.06 21.48 -19.15
CA GLY A 68 -15.08 22.93 -19.14
C GLY A 68 -14.12 23.58 -18.14
N ASP A 69 -13.54 22.81 -17.21
CA ASP A 69 -12.55 23.33 -16.27
C ASP A 69 -11.32 23.94 -16.97
N LYS A 70 -10.67 24.87 -16.29
CA LYS A 70 -9.41 25.46 -16.75
C LYS A 70 -8.27 24.45 -16.61
N LEU A 71 -7.90 23.77 -17.70
CA LEU A 71 -6.90 22.69 -17.71
C LEU A 71 -5.53 23.12 -17.18
N TYR A 72 -5.14 24.38 -17.40
CA TYR A 72 -3.88 24.93 -16.89
C TYR A 72 -3.89 25.20 -15.37
N LYS A 73 -5.06 25.36 -14.76
CA LYS A 73 -5.21 25.55 -13.31
C LYS A 73 -5.29 24.25 -12.53
N GLN A 74 -5.65 23.16 -13.20
CA GLN A 74 -5.63 21.85 -12.58
C GLN A 74 -4.21 21.48 -12.20
N ASP A 75 -3.97 20.89 -11.04
CA ASP A 75 -2.67 20.35 -10.67
C ASP A 75 -2.72 18.82 -10.78
N ALA A 76 -1.81 18.25 -11.55
CA ALA A 76 -1.84 16.85 -11.96
C ALA A 76 -1.49 15.98 -10.76
N GLN A 77 -0.45 16.37 -10.01
CA GLN A 77 -0.04 15.66 -8.80
C GLN A 77 -1.11 15.76 -7.71
N ALA A 78 -1.74 16.93 -7.58
CA ALA A 78 -2.85 17.09 -6.63
C ALA A 78 -4.08 16.25 -7.01
N ILE A 79 -4.37 16.10 -8.31
CA ILE A 79 -5.45 15.22 -8.79
C ILE A 79 -5.07 13.75 -8.55
N GLU A 80 -3.84 13.34 -8.89
CA GLU A 80 -3.31 11.99 -8.64
C GLU A 80 -3.47 11.63 -7.16
N ALA A 81 -2.96 12.46 -6.25
CA ALA A 81 -3.04 12.21 -4.80
C ALA A 81 -4.50 12.12 -4.29
N LYS A 82 -5.42 12.91 -4.84
CA LYS A 82 -6.84 12.81 -4.50
C LYS A 82 -7.45 11.49 -4.97
N ILE A 83 -7.12 11.05 -6.18
CA ILE A 83 -7.62 9.79 -6.76
C ILE A 83 -7.01 8.59 -6.00
N GLU A 84 -5.72 8.63 -5.67
CA GLU A 84 -5.04 7.58 -4.88
C GLU A 84 -5.56 7.46 -3.44
N ALA A 85 -6.23 8.49 -2.93
CA ALA A 85 -6.95 8.42 -1.66
C ALA A 85 -8.24 7.59 -1.73
N ILE A 86 -8.70 7.17 -2.93
CA ILE A 86 -9.73 6.14 -3.07
C ILE A 86 -9.11 4.80 -2.60
N PRO A 87 -9.74 4.05 -1.68
CA PRO A 87 -9.15 2.84 -1.10
C PRO A 87 -8.64 1.83 -2.14
N TYR A 88 -9.40 1.64 -3.22
CA TYR A 88 -9.11 0.71 -4.31
C TYR A 88 -8.07 1.18 -5.31
N ILE A 89 -7.53 2.41 -5.22
CA ILE A 89 -6.52 2.89 -6.18
C ILE A 89 -5.13 2.66 -5.59
N LYS A 90 -4.25 2.00 -6.37
CA LYS A 90 -2.83 1.80 -6.06
C LYS A 90 -2.00 2.98 -6.50
N ASP A 91 -2.18 3.40 -7.75
CA ASP A 91 -1.44 4.47 -8.38
C ASP A 91 -2.36 5.18 -9.38
N ALA A 92 -2.21 6.49 -9.50
CA ALA A 92 -2.83 7.29 -10.55
C ALA A 92 -1.77 8.07 -11.33
N LYS A 93 -2.01 8.24 -12.63
CA LYS A 93 -1.22 9.08 -13.52
C LYS A 93 -2.11 10.00 -14.33
N VAL A 94 -1.87 11.29 -14.22
CA VAL A 94 -2.64 12.36 -14.85
C VAL A 94 -1.75 13.09 -15.85
N LYS A 95 -2.13 13.05 -17.13
CA LYS A 95 -1.47 13.78 -18.21
C LYS A 95 -2.42 14.78 -18.83
N ARG A 96 -1.87 15.95 -19.16
CA ARG A 96 -2.61 17.04 -19.81
C ARG A 96 -2.10 17.24 -21.23
N SER A 97 -3.02 17.48 -22.15
CA SER A 97 -2.70 17.86 -23.52
C SER A 97 -3.16 19.28 -23.81
N ILE A 98 -2.34 20.05 -24.52
CA ILE A 98 -2.70 21.40 -25.00
C ILE A 98 -3.98 21.40 -25.86
N ARG A 99 -4.39 20.24 -26.39
CA ARG A 99 -5.65 20.06 -27.15
C ARG A 99 -6.92 20.05 -26.25
N GLY A 100 -6.78 20.23 -24.94
CA GLY A 100 -7.90 20.20 -23.99
C GLY A 100 -8.24 18.80 -23.50
N ILE A 101 -7.31 17.85 -23.54
CA ILE A 101 -7.55 16.46 -23.11
C ILE A 101 -6.87 16.21 -21.77
N LEU A 102 -7.64 15.73 -20.78
CA LEU A 102 -7.15 15.21 -19.52
C LEU A 102 -7.17 13.67 -19.58
N SER A 103 -6.00 13.04 -19.54
CA SER A 103 -5.87 11.58 -19.51
C SER A 103 -5.51 11.12 -18.11
N ILE A 104 -6.35 10.26 -17.53
CA ILE A 104 -6.18 9.67 -16.21
C ILE A 104 -6.02 8.17 -16.41
N ARG A 105 -4.90 7.61 -15.97
CA ARG A 105 -4.72 6.16 -15.86
C ARG A 105 -4.68 5.80 -14.40
N VAL A 106 -5.40 4.76 -14.03
CA VAL A 106 -5.38 4.24 -12.67
C VAL A 106 -4.96 2.77 -12.67
N GLN A 107 -4.24 2.37 -11.62
CA GLN A 107 -4.03 0.99 -11.28
C GLN A 107 -4.89 0.66 -10.05
N GLU A 108 -5.81 -0.28 -10.19
CA GLU A 108 -6.65 -0.73 -9.07
C GLU A 108 -5.96 -1.82 -8.23
N ARG A 109 -6.27 -1.81 -6.94
CA ARG A 109 -5.91 -2.84 -5.96
C ARG A 109 -6.92 -3.97 -6.04
N SER A 110 -6.44 -5.19 -5.79
CA SER A 110 -7.31 -6.37 -5.64
C SER A 110 -7.25 -6.84 -4.19
N PRO A 111 -8.41 -7.12 -3.56
CA PRO A 111 -8.43 -7.74 -2.25
C PRO A 111 -7.82 -9.15 -2.34
N VAL A 112 -7.04 -9.53 -1.33
CA VAL A 112 -6.41 -10.86 -1.22
C VAL A 112 -6.64 -11.50 0.13
N ALA A 113 -6.91 -10.69 1.15
CA ALA A 113 -7.11 -11.14 2.51
C ALA A 113 -8.28 -10.40 3.15
N GLN A 114 -8.81 -10.99 4.20
CA GLN A 114 -9.89 -10.41 4.98
C GLN A 114 -9.75 -10.71 6.45
N LEU A 115 -10.33 -9.85 7.28
CA LEU A 115 -10.34 -10.02 8.74
C LEU A 115 -11.71 -9.68 9.32
N ASN A 116 -11.99 -10.24 10.50
CA ASN A 116 -13.18 -9.90 11.27
C ASN A 116 -12.98 -8.57 11.97
N PHE A 117 -13.98 -7.70 11.90
CA PHE A 117 -14.04 -6.47 12.67
C PHE A 117 -15.47 -6.26 13.17
N ARG A 118 -15.72 -6.56 14.45
CA ARG A 118 -17.07 -6.55 15.03
C ARG A 118 -18.00 -7.44 14.19
N ASP A 119 -19.11 -6.90 13.70
CA ASP A 119 -20.14 -7.63 12.94
C ASP A 119 -19.92 -7.62 11.43
N HIS A 120 -18.75 -7.20 10.95
CA HIS A 120 -18.41 -7.20 9.52
C HIS A 120 -17.02 -7.75 9.25
N TYR A 121 -16.78 -8.05 7.98
CA TYR A 121 -15.46 -8.35 7.46
C TYR A 121 -14.86 -7.10 6.82
N VAL A 122 -13.54 -7.03 6.85
CA VAL A 122 -12.77 -5.99 6.18
C VAL A 122 -11.85 -6.67 5.19
N ASN A 123 -11.93 -6.26 3.93
CA ASN A 123 -11.06 -6.76 2.87
C ASN A 123 -9.83 -5.87 2.74
N VAL A 124 -8.67 -6.50 2.59
CA VAL A 124 -7.39 -5.83 2.40
C VAL A 124 -6.65 -6.37 1.17
N ASP A 125 -5.79 -5.56 0.57
CA ASP A 125 -4.90 -6.03 -0.49
C ASP A 125 -3.59 -6.61 0.06
N GLN A 126 -2.70 -7.01 -0.86
CA GLN A 126 -1.40 -7.59 -0.56
C GLN A 126 -0.49 -6.67 0.27
N ASP A 127 -0.67 -5.34 0.13
CA ASP A 127 0.11 -4.34 0.87
C ASP A 127 -0.55 -4.07 2.25
N LEU A 128 -1.61 -4.80 2.60
CA LEU A 128 -2.44 -4.66 3.78
C LEU A 128 -3.21 -3.33 3.85
N ARG A 129 -3.56 -2.75 2.70
CA ARG A 129 -4.42 -1.57 2.63
C ARG A 129 -5.88 -1.96 2.82
N ILE A 130 -6.59 -1.22 3.67
CA ILE A 130 -8.01 -1.40 3.96
C ILE A 130 -8.86 -0.92 2.78
N LEU A 131 -9.55 -1.82 2.09
CA LEU A 131 -10.26 -1.52 0.83
C LEU A 131 -11.76 -1.33 0.98
N GLU A 132 -12.46 -2.27 1.62
CA GLU A 132 -13.91 -2.19 1.88
C GLU A 132 -14.32 -2.92 3.15
N LYS A 133 -15.55 -2.66 3.60
CA LYS A 133 -16.27 -3.45 4.58
C LYS A 133 -17.33 -4.27 3.87
N THR A 134 -17.48 -5.53 4.26
CA THR A 134 -18.50 -6.44 3.73
C THR A 134 -19.17 -7.21 4.85
N MET A 135 -20.45 -7.53 4.68
CA MET A 135 -21.19 -8.41 5.60
C MET A 135 -20.99 -9.89 5.27
N GLN A 136 -20.54 -10.19 4.04
CA GLN A 136 -20.38 -11.55 3.55
C GLN A 136 -18.92 -11.94 3.56
N PHE A 137 -18.67 -13.11 4.15
CA PHE A 137 -17.39 -13.80 4.12
C PHE A 137 -17.01 -14.18 2.68
N GLN A 138 -15.75 -13.97 2.29
CA GLN A 138 -15.19 -14.36 0.99
C GLN A 138 -14.27 -15.58 1.17
N PRO A 139 -14.69 -16.79 0.77
CA PRO A 139 -13.91 -18.01 0.96
C PRO A 139 -12.55 -18.03 0.28
N ASP A 140 -12.43 -17.31 -0.84
CA ASP A 140 -11.19 -17.28 -1.62
C ASP A 140 -10.13 -16.33 -1.04
N TYR A 141 -10.47 -15.52 -0.04
CA TYR A 141 -9.55 -14.58 0.59
C TYR A 141 -8.90 -15.20 1.83
N ILE A 142 -7.62 -14.91 2.02
CA ILE A 142 -6.87 -15.37 3.20
C ILE A 142 -7.47 -14.73 4.45
N LYS A 143 -7.83 -15.54 5.44
CA LYS A 143 -8.33 -15.07 6.73
C LYS A 143 -7.17 -14.54 7.58
N ILE A 144 -7.29 -13.34 8.13
CA ILE A 144 -6.33 -12.80 9.10
C ILE A 144 -7.03 -12.66 10.46
N ASN A 145 -6.49 -13.35 11.47
CA ASN A 145 -6.97 -13.33 12.85
C ASN A 145 -5.87 -12.83 13.80
N GLY A 146 -6.22 -12.67 15.08
CA GLY A 146 -5.26 -12.26 16.12
C GLY A 146 -4.94 -10.77 16.13
N LEU A 147 -5.67 -9.95 15.37
CA LEU A 147 -5.52 -8.50 15.36
C LEU A 147 -6.60 -7.79 16.16
N THR A 148 -6.18 -6.95 17.11
CA THR A 148 -7.05 -6.00 17.78
C THR A 148 -6.98 -4.64 17.09
N ILE A 149 -7.97 -4.33 16.26
CA ILE A 149 -8.05 -3.02 15.59
C ILE A 149 -9.00 -2.12 16.39
N LYS A 150 -8.49 -0.98 16.85
CA LYS A 150 -9.30 0.01 17.58
C LYS A 150 -10.06 0.95 16.65
N ASN A 151 -9.36 1.49 15.65
CA ASN A 151 -9.92 2.41 14.67
C ASN A 151 -9.63 1.91 13.26
N LEU A 152 -10.68 1.81 12.44
CA LEU A 152 -10.60 1.32 11.08
C LEU A 152 -10.88 2.47 10.11
N GLN A 153 -9.89 2.81 9.29
CA GLN A 153 -9.99 3.88 8.30
C GLN A 153 -9.82 3.31 6.89
N MET A 154 -10.80 3.55 6.02
CA MET A 154 -10.71 3.12 4.63
C MET A 154 -9.53 3.81 3.93
N GLY A 155 -8.75 3.05 3.15
CA GLY A 155 -7.55 3.55 2.50
C GLY A 155 -6.37 3.80 3.43
N SER A 156 -6.43 3.42 4.71
CA SER A 156 -5.22 3.28 5.53
C SER A 156 -4.64 1.87 5.38
N TYR A 157 -3.47 1.63 5.99
CA TYR A 157 -2.85 0.31 6.05
C TYR A 157 -3.03 -0.32 7.42
N LEU A 158 -3.04 -1.65 7.49
CA LEU A 158 -2.81 -2.37 8.74
C LEU A 158 -1.35 -2.18 9.15
N PHE A 159 -1.07 -2.16 10.46
CA PHE A 159 0.28 -2.04 11.03
C PHE A 159 1.02 -0.74 10.67
N LEU A 160 0.48 0.41 11.09
CA LEU A 160 1.06 1.73 10.79
C LEU A 160 2.28 2.10 11.64
N ASN A 161 2.50 1.42 12.78
CA ASN A 161 3.59 1.77 13.70
C ASN A 161 4.86 0.95 13.43
N ASP A 162 6.01 1.52 13.77
CA ASP A 162 7.32 0.88 13.56
C ASP A 162 7.51 -0.38 14.42
N LYS A 163 6.81 -0.48 15.56
CA LYS A 163 6.85 -1.66 16.43
C LYS A 163 6.34 -2.93 15.75
N GLN A 164 5.45 -2.79 14.76
CA GLN A 164 4.87 -3.91 14.01
C GLN A 164 5.54 -4.11 12.64
N LYS A 165 6.71 -3.51 12.39
CA LYS A 165 7.40 -3.58 11.10
C LYS A 165 7.73 -5.00 10.66
N ASP A 166 8.23 -5.85 11.55
CA ASP A 166 8.62 -7.23 11.21
C ASP A 166 7.39 -8.10 10.97
N LEU A 167 6.35 -7.96 11.80
CA LEU A 167 5.06 -8.60 11.58
C LEU A 167 4.45 -8.18 10.23
N ARG A 168 4.45 -6.87 9.93
CA ARG A 168 3.96 -6.35 8.64
C ARG A 168 4.70 -7.01 7.48
N LYS A 169 6.04 -7.03 7.52
CA LYS A 169 6.85 -7.68 6.48
C LYS A 169 6.54 -9.16 6.33
N MET A 170 6.39 -9.86 7.44
CA MET A 170 6.09 -11.29 7.44
C MET A 170 4.72 -11.56 6.82
N VAL A 171 3.68 -10.82 7.23
CA VAL A 171 2.33 -10.97 6.66
C VAL A 171 2.33 -10.59 5.18
N THR A 172 2.94 -9.48 4.77
CA THR A 172 3.03 -9.12 3.34
C THR A 172 3.79 -10.18 2.54
N GLY A 173 4.87 -10.75 3.08
CA GLY A 173 5.62 -11.83 2.43
C GLY A 173 4.79 -13.09 2.20
N VAL A 174 3.87 -13.41 3.12
CA VAL A 174 2.90 -14.51 2.96
C VAL A 174 1.82 -14.18 1.91
N LEU A 175 1.38 -12.92 1.83
CA LEU A 175 0.36 -12.46 0.87
C LEU A 175 0.91 -12.22 -0.55
N GLU A 176 2.22 -12.37 -0.75
CA GLU A 176 2.91 -12.18 -2.02
C GLU A 176 3.32 -13.52 -2.66
N GLY A 177 3.63 -13.45 -3.97
CA GLY A 177 4.16 -14.59 -4.73
C GLY A 177 3.24 -15.81 -4.70
N ASP A 178 3.85 -17.00 -4.60
CA ASP A 178 3.17 -18.30 -4.64
C ASP A 178 2.56 -18.72 -3.29
N LEU A 179 2.97 -18.08 -2.18
CA LEU A 179 2.43 -18.40 -0.85
C LEU A 179 0.96 -18.02 -0.74
N LYS A 180 0.57 -16.87 -1.31
CA LYS A 180 -0.83 -16.40 -1.30
C LYS A 180 -1.80 -17.46 -1.84
N ASP A 181 -1.35 -18.27 -2.79
CA ASP A 181 -2.19 -19.27 -3.45
C ASP A 181 -2.24 -20.59 -2.67
N LYS A 182 -1.34 -20.78 -1.69
CA LYS A 182 -1.22 -21.98 -0.85
C LYS A 182 -1.74 -21.78 0.57
N ILE A 183 -1.88 -20.54 1.04
CA ILE A 183 -2.32 -20.23 2.40
C ILE A 183 -3.83 -19.94 2.43
N GLN A 184 -4.50 -20.43 3.47
CA GLN A 184 -5.92 -20.21 3.75
C GLN A 184 -6.12 -19.21 4.89
N ALA A 185 -5.30 -19.28 5.94
CA ALA A 185 -5.42 -18.42 7.11
C ALA A 185 -4.07 -18.04 7.72
N ILE A 186 -4.06 -16.88 8.39
CA ILE A 186 -2.97 -16.31 9.17
C ILE A 186 -3.52 -15.98 10.57
N ASP A 187 -3.02 -16.67 11.59
CA ASP A 187 -3.35 -16.43 12.98
C ASP A 187 -2.17 -15.73 13.68
N ILE A 188 -2.29 -14.42 13.91
CA ILE A 188 -1.24 -13.62 14.52
C ILE A 188 -1.20 -13.86 16.03
N LYS A 189 0.01 -14.06 16.57
CA LYS A 189 0.29 -14.28 18.00
C LYS A 189 1.18 -13.16 18.55
N ASP A 190 1.51 -13.23 19.84
CA ASP A 190 2.30 -12.20 20.51
C ASP A 190 3.74 -12.06 19.97
N GLN A 191 4.37 -13.18 19.59
CA GLN A 191 5.77 -13.19 19.13
C GLN A 191 5.94 -13.66 17.66
N GLY A 192 4.92 -14.30 17.11
CA GLY A 192 4.98 -14.98 15.82
C GLY A 192 3.60 -15.10 15.18
N LEU A 193 3.41 -16.14 14.37
CA LEU A 193 2.13 -16.42 13.72
C LEU A 193 2.03 -17.88 13.29
N ASP A 194 0.79 -18.36 13.26
CA ASP A 194 0.47 -19.63 12.65
C ASP A 194 -0.15 -19.38 11.28
N LEU A 195 0.18 -20.23 10.31
CA LEU A 195 -0.52 -20.32 9.03
C LEU A 195 -1.30 -21.63 8.97
N LEU A 196 -2.42 -21.59 8.25
CA LEU A 196 -3.08 -22.79 7.76
C LEU A 196 -2.97 -22.81 6.24
N THR A 197 -2.38 -23.86 5.69
CA THR A 197 -2.34 -24.06 4.23
C THR A 197 -3.70 -24.52 3.72
N LYS A 198 -3.91 -24.43 2.39
CA LYS A 198 -5.10 -25.01 1.73
C LYS A 198 -5.11 -26.53 1.72
N ASP A 199 -3.97 -27.15 2.02
CA ASP A 199 -3.81 -28.60 2.19
C ASP A 199 -3.90 -29.03 3.67
N ASP A 200 -4.49 -28.18 4.53
CA ASP A 200 -4.71 -28.41 5.96
C ASP A 200 -3.44 -28.65 6.81
N ILE A 201 -2.29 -28.13 6.36
CA ILE A 201 -1.02 -28.17 7.11
C ILE A 201 -0.90 -26.92 7.98
N GLN A 202 -0.65 -27.11 9.28
CA GLN A 202 -0.36 -26.01 10.20
C GLN A 202 1.11 -25.59 10.10
N VAL A 203 1.41 -24.33 9.83
CA VAL A 203 2.79 -23.81 9.83
C VAL A 203 2.96 -22.88 11.02
N VAL A 204 3.98 -23.11 11.84
CA VAL A 204 4.23 -22.31 13.04
C VAL A 204 5.51 -21.51 12.86
N PHE A 205 5.39 -20.19 12.95
CA PHE A 205 6.50 -19.27 13.13
C PHE A 205 6.49 -18.77 14.57
N GLU A 206 7.53 -19.11 15.34
CA GLU A 206 7.72 -18.60 16.70
C GLU A 206 8.21 -17.14 16.69
N SER A 207 8.79 -16.67 15.57
CA SER A 207 9.24 -15.29 15.37
C SER A 207 8.98 -14.73 13.98
N THR A 208 8.65 -13.43 13.88
CA THR A 208 8.48 -12.70 12.60
C THR A 208 9.78 -12.17 11.99
N LYS A 209 10.93 -12.40 12.60
CA LYS A 209 12.24 -11.99 12.06
C LYS A 209 12.61 -12.79 10.81
N ASP A 210 13.47 -12.22 9.98
CA ASP A 210 14.00 -12.85 8.75
C ASP A 210 12.89 -13.36 7.80
N SER A 211 11.81 -12.59 7.70
CA SER A 211 10.59 -12.93 6.94
C SER A 211 10.86 -13.34 5.50
N ASP A 212 11.71 -12.62 4.78
CA ASP A 212 12.04 -12.95 3.38
C ASP A 212 12.67 -14.34 3.24
N TYR A 213 13.56 -14.71 4.16
CA TYR A 213 14.20 -16.03 4.18
C TYR A 213 13.18 -17.10 4.55
N LYS A 214 12.43 -16.88 5.62
CA LYS A 214 11.43 -17.81 6.14
C LYS A 214 10.30 -18.10 5.15
N CYS A 215 9.80 -17.09 4.44
CA CYS A 215 8.78 -17.26 3.40
C CYS A 215 9.31 -18.09 2.23
N LYS A 216 10.53 -17.81 1.76
CA LYS A 216 11.17 -18.60 0.70
C LYS A 216 11.42 -20.05 1.13
N GLN A 217 11.88 -20.24 2.36
CA GLN A 217 12.13 -21.57 2.91
C GLN A 217 10.84 -22.37 3.04
N LEU A 218 9.75 -21.73 3.50
CA LEU A 218 8.44 -22.37 3.56
C LEU A 218 7.98 -22.86 2.18
N LEU A 219 8.14 -22.05 1.13
CA LEU A 219 7.80 -22.48 -0.23
C LEU A 219 8.56 -23.75 -0.65
N VAL A 220 9.87 -23.80 -0.38
CA VAL A 220 10.70 -24.97 -0.69
C VAL A 220 10.23 -26.20 0.11
N VAL A 221 9.90 -26.03 1.38
CA VAL A 221 9.41 -27.12 2.24
C VAL A 221 8.05 -27.63 1.75
N LEU A 222 7.12 -26.76 1.41
CA LEU A 222 5.79 -27.14 0.90
C LEU A 222 5.90 -27.93 -0.42
N GLU A 223 6.79 -27.53 -1.33
CA GLU A 223 7.01 -28.30 -2.57
C GLU A 223 7.67 -29.66 -2.31
N LYS A 224 8.60 -29.74 -1.36
CA LYS A 224 9.24 -31.01 -0.98
C LYS A 224 8.23 -31.97 -0.36
N ILE A 225 7.34 -31.49 0.51
CA ILE A 225 6.36 -32.34 1.22
C ILE A 225 5.38 -33.02 0.26
N LYS A 226 4.99 -32.37 -0.84
CA LYS A 226 4.13 -32.99 -1.87
C LYS A 226 4.71 -34.27 -2.47
N THR A 227 6.03 -34.41 -2.45
CA THR A 227 6.74 -35.58 -2.97
C THR A 227 7.00 -36.65 -1.90
N MET A 228 6.68 -36.36 -0.64
CA MET A 228 6.85 -37.32 0.45
C MET A 228 5.62 -38.19 0.59
N ASP A 229 5.83 -39.50 0.75
CA ASP A 229 4.78 -40.44 1.14
C ASP A 229 4.53 -40.40 2.65
N LYS A 230 4.23 -39.21 3.17
CA LYS A 230 3.97 -38.96 4.60
C LYS A 230 2.88 -37.91 4.77
N ASN A 231 1.93 -38.20 5.66
CA ASN A 231 0.88 -37.25 6.05
C ASN A 231 1.44 -36.23 7.05
N ILE A 232 2.04 -35.16 6.52
CA ILE A 232 2.51 -34.03 7.31
C ILE A 232 1.31 -33.18 7.74
N SER A 233 1.24 -32.89 9.04
CA SER A 233 0.19 -32.08 9.64
C SER A 233 0.66 -30.72 10.11
N MET A 234 1.96 -30.61 10.40
CA MET A 234 2.52 -29.40 10.96
C MET A 234 3.96 -29.18 10.50
N ILE A 235 4.34 -27.91 10.33
CA ILE A 235 5.70 -27.47 10.02
C ILE A 235 6.10 -26.44 11.07
N LEU A 236 7.15 -26.73 11.84
CA LEU A 236 7.74 -25.81 12.80
C LEU A 236 8.92 -25.10 12.12
N MET A 237 8.80 -23.81 11.85
CA MET A 237 9.78 -23.09 11.04
C MET A 237 11.01 -22.64 11.83
N ASP A 238 10.90 -22.57 13.16
CA ASP A 238 11.91 -21.96 14.04
C ASP A 238 12.59 -22.97 14.99
N LYS A 239 12.45 -24.28 14.72
CA LYS A 239 13.11 -25.34 15.50
C LYS A 239 14.55 -25.57 15.03
N GLY A 240 15.45 -24.66 15.42
CA GLY A 240 16.88 -24.76 15.11
C GLY A 240 17.25 -24.12 13.77
N LYS A 241 18.09 -24.78 12.97
CA LYS A 241 18.56 -24.25 11.68
C LYS A 241 17.61 -24.54 10.51
N ASP A 242 16.85 -25.63 10.60
CA ASP A 242 16.00 -26.13 9.54
C ASP A 242 14.56 -26.35 10.04
N PRO A 243 13.53 -26.11 9.22
CA PRO A 243 12.16 -26.41 9.57
C PRO A 243 11.95 -27.89 9.85
N VAL A 244 11.13 -28.19 10.85
CA VAL A 244 10.78 -29.55 11.25
C VAL A 244 9.35 -29.85 10.80
N ALA A 245 9.18 -30.88 9.96
CA ALA A 245 7.88 -31.38 9.57
C ALA A 245 7.41 -32.48 10.53
N VAL A 246 6.18 -32.36 11.01
CA VAL A 246 5.56 -33.23 12.02
C VAL A 246 4.36 -33.93 11.38
N THR A 247 4.22 -35.24 11.64
CA THR A 247 3.10 -36.06 11.18
C THR A 247 1.94 -36.01 12.17
N GLU A 248 0.71 -36.35 11.74
CA GLU A 248 -0.46 -36.39 12.62
C GLU A 248 -0.25 -37.24 13.89
N SER A 249 0.47 -38.36 13.80
CA SER A 249 0.76 -39.24 14.93
C SER A 249 1.54 -38.58 16.07
N ASN A 250 2.30 -37.51 15.78
CA ASN A 250 3.24 -36.89 16.73
C ASN A 250 2.83 -35.46 17.12
N LYS A 251 1.63 -35.01 16.69
CA LYS A 251 1.18 -33.61 16.80
C LYS A 251 0.93 -33.15 18.23
N ALA A 252 0.43 -34.04 19.11
CA ALA A 252 0.19 -33.71 20.52
C ALA A 252 1.49 -33.42 21.27
N GLN A 253 2.51 -34.27 21.05
CA GLN A 253 3.82 -34.15 21.70
C GLN A 253 4.58 -32.90 21.24
N ALA A 254 4.52 -32.58 19.94
CA ALA A 254 5.18 -31.38 19.39
C ALA A 254 4.62 -30.05 19.93
N ARG A 255 3.34 -30.01 20.34
CA ARG A 255 2.73 -28.81 20.95
C ARG A 255 3.17 -28.60 22.40
N GLU A 256 3.38 -29.66 23.16
CA GLU A 256 3.88 -29.58 24.54
C GLU A 256 5.34 -29.14 24.59
N ASP A 257 6.17 -29.65 23.68
CA ASP A 257 7.58 -29.26 23.55
C ASP A 257 7.79 -27.83 23.00
N GLY A 258 6.76 -27.26 22.36
CA GLY A 258 6.74 -25.87 21.91
C GLY A 258 6.42 -24.86 23.02
N ASN A 259 5.60 -25.25 24.01
CA ASN A 259 5.16 -24.38 25.10
C ASN A 259 6.08 -24.41 26.34
N ASN A 260 6.94 -25.43 26.50
CA ASN A 260 7.78 -25.61 27.69
C ASN A 260 9.16 -24.92 27.64
N MET A 261 9.22 -23.67 27.19
CA MET A 261 10.39 -22.80 27.45
C MET A 261 9.99 -21.50 28.13
N THR A 262 9.65 -21.60 29.42
CA THR A 262 9.87 -20.51 30.40
C THR A 262 11.15 -20.80 31.19
N PRO A 263 11.95 -19.79 31.57
CA PRO A 263 13.31 -19.99 32.07
C PRO A 263 13.39 -20.73 33.39
N LEU A 264 14.46 -21.52 33.50
CA LEU A 264 14.95 -22.20 34.70
C LEU A 264 15.01 -21.26 35.92
N GLU A 265 14.48 -21.80 37.02
CA GLU A 265 14.67 -21.50 38.44
C GLU A 265 15.66 -20.38 38.83
N GLY A 266 15.14 -19.38 39.54
CA GLY A 266 15.88 -18.58 40.51
C GLY A 266 15.42 -18.94 41.92
N GLY A 267 16.16 -19.81 42.59
CA GLY A 267 15.91 -20.20 43.98
C GLY A 267 16.40 -19.18 45.01
N ARG A 268 15.66 -19.16 46.12
CA ARG A 268 16.00 -18.74 47.50
C ARG A 268 15.98 -17.25 47.87
N GLY A 269 15.10 -16.98 48.84
CA GLY A 269 15.15 -15.81 49.70
C GLY A 269 13.97 -15.72 50.67
N GLU A 270 13.64 -16.81 51.39
CA GLU A 270 12.88 -16.69 52.64
C GLU A 270 13.69 -15.83 53.62
N LYS A 271 13.09 -14.73 54.09
CA LYS A 271 13.49 -14.09 55.35
C LYS A 271 12.29 -14.12 56.28
N GLU A 272 12.40 -15.02 57.24
CA GLU A 272 11.61 -15.03 58.47
C GLU A 272 11.74 -13.68 59.18
N GLU A 273 10.57 -13.17 59.55
CA GLU A 273 10.33 -12.10 60.48
C GLU A 273 10.72 -12.57 61.88
N LYS A 274 11.80 -12.01 62.45
CA LYS A 274 12.10 -12.14 63.88
C LYS A 274 11.61 -10.93 64.63
N ASP A 275 10.58 -11.19 65.42
CA ASP A 275 10.12 -10.40 66.53
C ASP A 275 11.14 -10.42 67.70
N SER A 276 11.18 -9.30 68.42
CA SER A 276 11.61 -9.13 69.81
C SER A 276 13.12 -9.05 70.17
N ARG A 277 13.56 -7.84 70.55
CA ARG A 277 14.09 -7.42 71.88
C ARG A 277 15.26 -6.43 71.81
N GLU A 278 15.13 -5.42 72.68
CA GLU A 278 16.06 -4.37 73.14
C GLU A 278 16.26 -3.12 72.25
#